data_AF-A0A975Y2Z3-F1
#
_entry.id   AF-A0A975Y2Z3-F1
#
_cell.length_a   1.000
_cell.length_b   1.000
_cell.length_c   1.000
_cell.angle_alpha   90.00
_cell.angle_beta   90.00
_cell.angle_gamma   90.00
#
_symmetry.space_group_name_H-M   'P 1'
#
loop_
_entity.id
_entity.type
_entity.pdbx_description
1 polymer ?
#
loop_
_entity_poly.entity_id
_entity_poly.type
_entity_poly.pdbx_seq_one_letter_code
_entity_poly.pdbx_strand_id
1 'polypeptide(L)' 'MVRVTDGMSLAEAMQRSFAEANQNQRDLGAIALDATGAISWGKTSQVLLAAYHNGTTMGDTLEWNDGELIGYC' A
#
# COMPACT_ATOMS: atom_id res chain seq x y z
N MET A 1 -3.46 1.74 -12.38
CA MET A 1 -4.69 2.31 -11.81
C MET A 1 -5.02 1.54 -10.54
N VAL A 2 -4.96 2.17 -9.37
CA VAL A 2 -5.44 1.60 -8.10
C VAL A 2 -6.94 1.87 -8.02
N ARG A 3 -7.74 0.87 -7.66
CA ARG A 3 -9.21 0.77 -7.85
C ARG A 3 -10.08 1.69 -6.96
N VAL A 4 -9.58 2.84 -6.52
CA VAL A 4 -10.37 3.81 -5.72
C VAL A 4 -11.54 4.45 -6.49
N THR A 5 -11.66 4.15 -7.79
CA THR A 5 -12.73 4.64 -8.68
C THR A 5 -14.02 3.84 -8.58
N ASP A 6 -13.99 2.64 -7.99
CA ASP A 6 -15.14 1.73 -7.87
C ASP A 6 -15.92 1.90 -6.54
N GLY A 7 -15.66 2.97 -5.78
CA GLY A 7 -16.29 3.22 -4.48
C GLY A 7 -15.67 2.46 -3.30
N MET A 8 -14.56 1.74 -3.52
CA MET A 8 -13.78 1.10 -2.46
C MET A 8 -12.93 2.12 -1.71
N SER A 9 -12.72 1.91 -0.40
CA SER A 9 -11.72 2.68 0.34
C SER A 9 -10.31 2.39 -0.21
N LEU A 10 -9.38 3.31 0.03
CA LEU A 10 -7.98 3.17 -0.38
C LEU A 10 -7.37 1.86 0.13
N ALA A 11 -7.63 1.51 1.40
CA ALA A 11 -7.14 0.30 2.03
C ALA A 11 -7.69 -0.97 1.34
N GLU A 12 -8.99 -1.03 1.07
CA GLU A 12 -9.62 -2.18 0.39
C GLU A 12 -9.08 -2.35 -1.05
N ALA A 13 -8.93 -1.24 -1.78
CA ALA A 13 -8.40 -1.25 -3.15
C ALA A 13 -6.95 -1.75 -3.18
N MET A 14 -6.13 -1.32 -2.21
CA MET A 14 -4.75 -1.76 -2.07
C MET A 14 -4.71 -3.24 -1.68
N GLN A 15 -5.42 -3.65 -0.64
CA GLN A 15 -5.43 -5.04 -0.16
C GLN A 15 -5.76 -6.03 -1.28
N ARG A 16 -6.78 -5.74 -2.08
CA ARG A 16 -7.15 -6.59 -3.23
C ARG A 16 -6.05 -6.64 -4.30
N SER A 17 -5.43 -5.50 -4.62
CA SER A 17 -4.37 -5.42 -5.63
C SER A 17 -3.13 -6.24 -5.21
N PHE A 18 -2.76 -6.17 -3.94
CA PHE A 18 -1.63 -6.93 -3.40
C PHE A 18 -1.95 -8.42 -3.21
N ALA A 19 -3.18 -8.76 -2.82
CA ALA A 19 -3.61 -10.15 -2.77
C ALA A 19 -3.57 -10.82 -4.16
N GLU A 20 -4.06 -10.14 -5.20
CA GLU A 20 -4.01 -10.61 -6.58
C GLU A 20 -2.56 -10.73 -7.09
N ALA A 21 -1.70 -9.75 -6.80
CA ALA A 21 -0.28 -9.81 -7.19
C ALA A 21 0.46 -10.96 -6.49
N ASN A 22 0.19 -11.17 -5.20
CA ASN A 22 0.80 -12.23 -4.41
C ASN A 22 0.37 -13.60 -4.91
N GLN A 23 -0.93 -13.79 -5.18
CA GLN A 23 -1.46 -15.02 -5.74
C GLN A 23 -0.86 -15.34 -7.12
N ASN A 24 -0.62 -14.31 -7.94
CA ASN A 24 -0.01 -14.46 -9.26
C ASN A 24 1.53 -14.51 -9.22
N GLN A 25 2.15 -14.52 -8.03
CA GLN A 25 3.61 -14.51 -7.84
C GLN A 25 4.31 -13.38 -8.60
N ARG A 26 3.68 -12.20 -8.61
CA ARG A 26 4.23 -11.01 -9.27
C ARG A 26 4.77 -10.05 -8.24
N ASP A 27 5.96 -9.53 -8.49
CA ASP A 27 6.49 -8.40 -7.75
C ASP A 27 5.67 -7.14 -8.06
N LEU A 28 5.10 -6.55 -7.01
CA LEU A 28 4.34 -5.32 -7.06
C LEU A 28 4.74 -4.50 -5.84
N GLY A 29 5.01 -3.21 -6.07
CA GLY A 29 5.16 -2.20 -5.03
C GLY A 29 4.31 -0.99 -5.42
N ALA A 30 3.56 -0.42 -4.48
CA ALA A 30 2.76 0.76 -4.74
C ALA A 30 2.65 1.64 -3.50
N ILE A 31 2.58 2.94 -3.75
CA ILE A 31 2.22 3.96 -2.77
C ILE A 31 1.01 4.68 -3.38
N ALA A 32 -0.04 4.85 -2.59
CA ALA A 32 -1.30 5.41 -3.02
C ALA A 32 -1.78 6.47 -2.02
N LEU A 33 -2.46 7.49 -2.55
CA LEU A 33 -3.01 8.62 -1.82
C LEU A 33 -4.44 8.83 -2.31
N ASP A 34 -5.39 9.06 -1.41
CA ASP A 34 -6.76 9.43 -1.77
C ASP A 34 -7.10 10.91 -1.49
N ALA A 35 -8.29 11.33 -1.92
CA ALA A 35 -8.75 12.71 -1.79
C ALA A 35 -8.95 13.19 -0.34
N THR A 36 -8.98 12.28 0.64
CA THR A 36 -9.08 12.60 2.07
C THR A 36 -7.71 12.86 2.70
N GLY A 37 -6.62 12.54 1.98
CA GLY A 37 -5.26 12.62 2.48
C GLY A 37 -4.74 11.31 3.08
N ALA A 38 -5.53 10.22 3.00
CA ALA A 38 -5.09 8.91 3.47
C ALA A 38 -3.97 8.38 2.57
N ILE A 39 -2.93 7.82 3.18
CA ILE A 39 -1.79 7.24 2.48
C ILE A 39 -1.77 5.74 2.75
N SER A 40 -1.63 4.94 1.70
CA SER A 40 -1.40 3.50 1.82
C SER A 40 -0.20 3.09 0.98
N TRP A 41 0.55 2.12 1.47
CA TRP A 41 1.69 1.53 0.78
C TRP A 41 1.58 0.01 0.86
N GLY A 42 2.19 -0.70 -0.08
CA GLY A 42 2.06 -2.15 -0.23
C GLY A 42 3.22 -2.76 -1.01
N LYS A 43 3.56 -4.01 -0.69
CA LYS A 43 4.52 -4.81 -1.46
C LYS A 43 4.13 -6.29 -1.52
N THR A 44 4.45 -6.93 -2.63
CA THR A 44 4.58 -8.40 -2.74
C THR A 44 6.03 -8.84 -2.98
N SER A 45 6.91 -7.90 -3.32
CA SER A 45 8.35 -8.12 -3.49
C SER A 45 9.05 -8.30 -2.14
N GLN A 46 10.25 -8.88 -2.14
CA GLN A 46 11.04 -9.05 -0.91
C GLN A 46 11.37 -7.72 -0.21
N VAL A 47 11.56 -6.64 -0.97
CA VAL A 47 11.90 -5.32 -0.40
C VAL A 47 10.96 -4.26 -0.99
N LEU A 48 10.47 -3.38 -0.11
CA LEU A 48 9.93 -2.08 -0.47
C LEU A 48 10.55 -1.07 0.48
N LEU A 49 11.20 -0.07 -0.09
CA LEU A 49 11.76 1.04 0.66
C LEU A 49 10.96 2.29 0.29
N ALA A 50 10.12 2.73 1.21
CA ALA A 50 9.30 3.92 1.07
C ALA A 50 9.33 4.72 2.37
N ALA A 51 9.30 6.04 2.23
CA ALA A 51 9.08 6.98 3.33
C ALA A 51 7.88 7.85 2.98
N TYR A 52 7.02 8.14 3.94
CA TYR A 52 5.80 8.92 3.74
C TYR A 52 5.65 10.01 4.80
N HIS A 53 4.92 11.07 4.42
CA HIS A 53 4.60 12.18 5.29
C HIS A 53 3.19 12.69 4.97
N ASN A 54 2.27 12.63 5.93
CA ASN A 54 0.88 13.05 5.74
C ASN A 54 0.60 14.44 6.36
N GLY A 55 1.63 15.21 6.69
CA GLY A 55 1.49 16.53 7.31
C GLY A 55 1.42 16.51 8.85
N THR A 56 1.14 15.35 9.45
CA THR A 56 1.08 15.16 10.92
C THR A 56 2.05 14.08 11.39
N THR A 57 2.19 13.01 10.62
CA THR A 57 3.06 11.87 10.88
C THR A 57 4.04 11.69 9.72
N MET A 58 5.30 11.38 10.07
CA MET A 58 6.30 10.86 9.15
C MET A 58 6.66 9.43 9.56
N GLY A 59 6.87 8.57 8.58
CA GLY A 59 7.24 7.17 8.79
C GLY A 59 7.91 6.56 7.57
N ASP A 60 8.43 5.35 7.72
CA ASP A 60 9.08 4.60 6.66
C ASP A 60 8.75 3.11 6.74
N THR A 61 9.17 2.35 5.72
CA THR A 61 8.92 0.92 5.60
C THR A 61 10.12 0.06 6.02
N LEU A 62 11.12 0.62 6.72
CA LEU A 62 12.30 -0.13 7.16
C LEU A 62 11.98 -1.19 8.20
N GLU A 63 11.03 -0.91 9.10
CA GLU A 63 10.55 -1.86 10.11
C GLU A 63 9.33 -2.69 9.65
N TRP A 64 9.09 -2.77 8.34
CA TRP A 64 7.97 -3.54 7.82
C TRP A 64 8.26 -5.04 7.83
N ASN A 65 7.61 -5.75 8.74
CA ASN A 65 7.61 -7.21 8.83
C ASN A 65 6.73 -7.84 7.72
N ASP A 66 7.21 -8.91 7.05
CA ASP A 66 6.54 -9.61 5.94
C ASP A 66 5.17 -10.27 6.27
N GLY A 67 4.60 -10.01 7.45
CA GLY A 67 3.30 -10.56 7.87
C GLY A 67 2.09 -9.87 7.26
N GLU A 68 2.24 -8.62 6.78
CA GLU A 68 1.14 -7.83 6.21
C GLU A 68 1.52 -7.31 4.82
N LEU A 69 0.57 -7.42 3.86
CA LEU A 69 0.79 -7.00 2.46
C LEU A 69 0.63 -5.50 2.24
N ILE A 70 -0.07 -4.80 3.15
CA ILE A 70 -0.36 -3.37 3.04
C ILE A 70 -0.22 -2.66 4.40
N GLY A 71 0.20 -1.40 4.37
CA GLY A 71 0.14 -0.45 5.48
C GLY A 71 -0.72 0.76 5.09
N TYR A 72 -1.31 1.43 6.07
CA TYR A 72 -2.14 2.62 5.84
C TYR A 72 -2.09 3.61 7.01
N CYS A 73 -2.28 4.90 6.74
CA CYS A 73 -2.46 5.97 7.73
C CYS A 73 -3.41 7.07 7.26
#